data_AF-A0A7J4RFZ0-F1
#
_entry.id   AF-A0A7J4RFZ0-F1
#
_cell.length_a   1.000
_cell.length_b   1.000
_cell.length_c   1.000
_cell.angle_alpha   90.00
_cell.angle_beta   90.00
_cell.angle_gamma   90.00
#
_symmetry.space_group_name_H-M   'P 1'
#
loop_
_entity.id
_entity.type
_entity.pdbx_description
1 polymer ?
#
loop_
_entity_poly.entity_id
_entity_poly.type
_entity_poly.pdbx_seq_one_letter_code
_entity_poly.pdbx_strand_id
1 'polypeptide(L)'
;MESKHESGILCHVTSLPNQKLSDGYRFVDWLEQNKFAYWQLLPLTPPDKYHSPYASPSAFAGWSQLVETSDTHPMDKDTYWLHDWALFCAIKEDQGGKPWYEWPDPLKNRDQVALKEFETKLRPYLLQQQSFEFEWQALRQYAASKNLKMIGDVPIFIAHDSADVWAHRELFQLDEDGYPTYIAGVPPDYFSETGQVWETVLYNWEAHRDQQWKWWEERMKRMFRLYDIVRIDHFRGFHSNWAIPYPEEDARNGHWQDGPRDELFNHLMTLVSSPEQIIAEDLGIIPDAVIEFRKQHGLRGMSVLQFGFSGDIATNPHYPENVTEDQIVYTGTHDNNTTKGWFNVSTDEEKNRVRSLALPGERLSETMIRLAQTSASPLSIIPLQDILDLGEEARMNVPGRKGRNWSWKFNWAELDS
;
A
#
# COMPACT_ATOMS: atom_id res chain seq x y z
N MET A 1 -24.00 -22.44 -2.24
CA MET A 1 -23.21 -22.43 -1.01
C MET A 1 -23.38 -21.04 -0.44
N GLU A 2 -23.90 -20.91 0.78
CA GLU A 2 -23.94 -19.60 1.44
C GLU A 2 -22.51 -19.04 1.41
N SER A 3 -22.33 -17.87 0.80
CA SER A 3 -21.08 -17.12 0.85
C SER A 3 -20.76 -16.89 2.33
N LYS A 4 -19.71 -17.53 2.84
CA LYS A 4 -19.27 -17.35 4.23
C LYS A 4 -18.54 -16.00 4.26
N HIS A 5 -19.16 -14.99 4.87
CA HIS A 5 -18.50 -13.72 5.13
C HIS A 5 -17.26 -13.96 6.00
N GLU A 6 -16.11 -13.43 5.58
CA GLU A 6 -14.85 -13.51 6.32
C GLU A 6 -14.45 -12.12 6.85
N SER A 7 -13.66 -12.08 7.91
CA SER A 7 -13.15 -10.83 8.46
C SER A 7 -11.63 -10.86 8.57
N GLY A 8 -11.01 -9.70 8.44
CA GLY A 8 -9.59 -9.49 8.64
C GLY A 8 -9.28 -8.23 9.45
N ILE A 9 -8.03 -8.12 9.87
CA ILE A 9 -7.53 -6.95 10.60
C ILE A 9 -6.49 -6.21 9.79
N LEU A 10 -6.64 -4.89 9.71
CA LEU A 10 -5.61 -3.97 9.24
C LEU A 10 -4.74 -3.55 10.43
N CYS A 11 -3.48 -3.99 10.43
CA CYS A 11 -2.49 -3.61 11.43
C CYS A 11 -1.09 -3.75 10.82
N HIS A 12 -0.31 -2.67 10.73
CA HIS A 12 1.04 -2.78 10.19
C HIS A 12 2.02 -3.37 11.21
N VAL A 13 3.11 -4.00 10.76
CA VAL A 13 4.15 -4.56 11.64
C VAL A 13 4.72 -3.48 12.57
N THR A 14 4.84 -2.23 12.11
CA THR A 14 5.30 -1.11 12.93
C THR A 14 4.34 -0.72 14.05
N SER A 15 3.09 -1.21 14.02
CA SER A 15 2.13 -1.02 15.11
C SER A 15 2.24 -2.08 16.18
N LEU A 16 2.97 -3.19 15.92
CA LEU A 16 3.29 -4.18 16.93
C LEU A 16 4.25 -3.57 17.98
N PRO A 17 4.18 -3.98 19.26
CA PRO A 17 4.93 -3.33 20.35
C PRO A 17 6.43 -3.19 20.12
N ASN A 18 7.10 -4.23 19.63
CA ASN A 18 8.53 -4.22 19.32
C ASN A 18 8.83 -3.75 17.89
N GLN A 19 7.82 -3.66 17.01
CA GLN A 19 7.93 -3.27 15.61
C GLN A 19 8.74 -4.27 14.77
N LYS A 20 8.65 -5.55 15.11
CA LYS A 20 9.44 -6.64 14.53
C LYS A 20 8.54 -7.74 13.98
N LEU A 21 9.03 -8.44 12.97
CA LEU A 21 8.34 -9.61 12.41
C LEU A 21 8.18 -10.73 13.45
N SER A 22 9.13 -10.84 14.39
CA SER A 22 9.06 -11.73 15.56
C SER A 22 7.80 -11.54 16.43
N ASP A 23 7.28 -10.31 16.55
CA ASP A 23 5.99 -10.06 17.24
C ASP A 23 4.78 -10.59 16.44
N GLY A 24 4.96 -10.78 15.13
CA GLY A 24 3.92 -11.25 14.22
C GLY A 24 3.37 -12.62 14.61
N TYR A 25 4.18 -13.50 15.22
CA TYR A 25 3.72 -14.82 15.67
C TYR A 25 2.63 -14.71 16.73
N ARG A 26 2.82 -13.85 17.73
CA ARG A 26 1.79 -13.58 18.76
C ARG A 26 0.56 -12.93 18.15
N PHE A 27 0.74 -12.03 17.18
CA PHE A 27 -0.38 -11.40 16.49
C PHE A 27 -1.20 -12.41 15.69
N VAL A 28 -0.54 -13.32 14.97
CA VAL A 28 -1.17 -14.44 14.23
C VAL A 28 -1.98 -15.33 15.19
N ASP A 29 -1.44 -15.67 16.36
CA ASP A 29 -2.18 -16.44 17.36
C ASP A 29 -3.42 -15.69 17.86
N TRP A 30 -3.31 -14.38 18.09
CA TRP A 30 -4.46 -13.56 18.48
C TRP A 30 -5.53 -13.49 17.37
N LEU A 31 -5.12 -13.36 16.10
CA LEU A 31 -6.04 -13.37 14.96
C LEU A 31 -6.79 -14.71 14.86
N GLU A 32 -6.07 -15.83 14.98
CA GLU A 32 -6.67 -17.19 14.96
C GLU A 32 -7.69 -17.34 16.10
N GLN A 33 -7.32 -16.97 17.33
CA GLN A 33 -8.19 -17.07 18.51
C GLN A 33 -9.48 -16.26 18.36
N ASN A 34 -9.40 -15.10 17.69
CA ASN A 34 -10.53 -14.21 17.42
C ASN A 34 -11.23 -14.50 16.09
N LYS A 35 -10.87 -15.59 15.39
CA LYS A 35 -11.49 -16.07 14.15
C LYS A 35 -11.40 -15.08 12.98
N PHE A 36 -10.38 -14.22 12.98
CA PHE A 36 -10.03 -13.48 11.77
C PHE A 36 -9.35 -14.42 10.78
N ALA A 37 -9.61 -14.23 9.49
CA ALA A 37 -9.05 -15.03 8.40
C ALA A 37 -7.95 -14.28 7.63
N TYR A 38 -7.87 -12.96 7.78
CA TYR A 38 -6.92 -12.12 7.04
C TYR A 38 -6.15 -11.17 7.96
N TRP A 39 -4.87 -10.98 7.65
CA TRP A 39 -4.04 -9.89 8.17
C TRP A 39 -3.65 -8.98 7.01
N GLN A 40 -4.17 -7.75 7.01
CA GLN A 40 -3.79 -6.73 6.06
C GLN A 40 -2.67 -5.83 6.59
N LEU A 41 -1.69 -5.61 5.72
CA LEU A 41 -0.48 -4.84 5.97
C LEU A 41 -0.40 -3.66 5.01
N LEU A 42 0.31 -2.62 5.43
CA LEU A 42 0.86 -1.59 4.55
C LEU A 42 2.14 -2.13 3.87
N PRO A 43 2.73 -1.42 2.88
CA PRO A 43 3.95 -1.88 2.22
C PRO A 43 5.08 -2.17 3.22
N LEU A 44 5.74 -3.33 3.09
CA LEU A 44 6.89 -3.73 3.90
C LEU A 44 8.22 -3.18 3.37
N THR A 45 8.16 -2.32 2.36
CA THR A 45 9.32 -1.67 1.76
C THR A 45 9.95 -0.65 2.71
N PRO A 46 11.25 -0.33 2.59
CA PRO A 46 11.87 0.73 3.39
C PRO A 46 11.06 2.03 3.24
N PRO A 47 10.73 2.74 4.33
CA PRO A 47 9.93 3.95 4.21
C PRO A 47 10.76 5.14 3.71
N ASP A 48 10.07 6.22 3.36
CA ASP A 48 10.69 7.49 2.98
C ASP A 48 11.26 8.26 4.21
N LYS A 49 11.79 9.46 3.95
CA LYS A 49 12.31 10.38 4.99
C LYS A 49 11.26 10.84 6.03
N TYR A 50 9.97 10.64 5.75
CA TYR A 50 8.84 10.94 6.62
C TYR A 50 8.22 9.68 7.25
N HIS A 51 8.88 8.53 7.12
CA HIS A 51 8.42 7.21 7.55
C HIS A 51 7.19 6.68 6.79
N SER A 52 6.85 7.25 5.62
CA SER A 52 5.79 6.75 4.77
C SER A 52 6.22 5.47 4.05
N PRO A 53 5.43 4.39 4.12
CA PRO A 53 5.72 3.17 3.35
C PRO A 53 5.36 3.31 1.86
N TYR A 54 4.70 4.40 1.45
CA TYR A 54 4.19 4.59 0.07
C TYR A 54 5.17 5.28 -0.89
N ALA A 55 6.27 5.84 -0.40
CA ALA A 55 7.29 6.51 -1.21
C ALA A 55 8.68 5.87 -1.00
N SER A 56 8.73 4.55 -1.10
CA SER A 56 9.94 3.78 -0.82
C SER A 56 11.07 4.01 -1.83
N PRO A 57 12.36 3.97 -1.40
CA PRO A 57 13.51 3.88 -2.30
C PRO A 57 13.64 2.53 -3.02
N SER A 58 12.71 1.58 -2.83
CA SER A 58 12.61 0.36 -3.64
C SER A 58 11.18 -0.14 -3.80
N ALA A 59 10.83 -0.61 -5.00
CA ALA A 59 9.59 -1.32 -5.27
C ALA A 59 9.58 -2.79 -4.80
N PHE A 60 10.75 -3.32 -4.38
CA PHE A 60 10.96 -4.76 -4.16
C PHE A 60 11.53 -5.13 -2.79
N ALA A 61 12.41 -4.26 -2.25
CA ALA A 61 13.16 -4.55 -1.03
C ALA A 61 12.25 -4.65 0.19
N GLY A 62 12.60 -5.51 1.14
CA GLY A 62 12.01 -5.52 2.48
C GLY A 62 12.75 -4.58 3.42
N TRP A 63 12.03 -3.96 4.34
CA TRP A 63 12.63 -3.07 5.34
C TRP A 63 13.38 -3.87 6.40
N SER A 64 14.71 -3.81 6.36
CA SER A 64 15.60 -4.56 7.26
C SER A 64 15.43 -4.20 8.74
N GLN A 65 14.85 -3.04 9.06
CA GLN A 65 14.57 -2.65 10.45
C GLN A 65 13.43 -3.47 11.08
N LEU A 66 12.62 -4.18 10.30
CA LEU A 66 11.57 -5.07 10.81
C LEU A 66 12.11 -6.43 11.29
N VAL A 67 13.39 -6.71 11.06
CA VAL A 67 14.04 -8.01 11.23
C VAL A 67 14.93 -7.97 12.47
N GLU A 68 15.12 -9.12 13.13
CA GLU A 68 16.08 -9.29 14.23
C GLU A 68 17.00 -10.49 14.06
N THR A 69 16.65 -11.42 13.16
CA THR A 69 17.46 -12.61 12.92
C THR A 69 18.77 -12.32 12.20
N SER A 70 19.74 -13.22 12.41
CA SER A 70 20.97 -13.32 11.60
C SER A 70 20.92 -14.47 10.59
N ASP A 71 19.86 -15.27 10.63
CA ASP A 71 19.61 -16.31 9.64
C ASP A 71 19.29 -15.68 8.28
N THR A 72 19.51 -16.45 7.22
CA THR A 72 19.39 -15.97 5.84
C THR A 72 18.69 -16.99 4.97
N HIS A 73 17.94 -16.49 3.99
CA HIS A 73 17.36 -17.29 2.91
C HIS A 73 17.96 -16.85 1.58
N PRO A 74 18.49 -17.76 0.74
CA PRO A 74 18.96 -17.41 -0.59
C PRO A 74 17.85 -16.81 -1.45
N MET A 75 18.18 -15.77 -2.22
CA MET A 75 17.22 -15.00 -3.02
C MET A 75 17.55 -15.11 -4.52
N ASP A 76 17.84 -16.33 -5.00
CA ASP A 76 18.29 -16.56 -6.38
C ASP A 76 17.25 -16.16 -7.44
N LYS A 77 15.97 -16.10 -7.05
CA LYS A 77 14.87 -15.66 -7.92
C LYS A 77 14.74 -14.13 -8.01
N ASP A 78 15.49 -13.39 -7.21
CA ASP A 78 15.36 -11.95 -7.00
C ASP A 78 16.56 -11.17 -7.57
N THR A 79 17.48 -11.82 -8.28
CA THR A 79 18.70 -11.20 -8.80
C THR A 79 18.46 -10.02 -9.73
N TYR A 80 17.27 -9.95 -10.35
CA TYR A 80 16.87 -8.88 -11.27
C TYR A 80 16.69 -7.50 -10.58
N TRP A 81 16.52 -7.45 -9.25
CA TRP A 81 16.43 -6.20 -8.49
C TRP A 81 17.43 -6.13 -7.32
N LEU A 82 17.80 -7.28 -6.76
CA LEU A 82 18.57 -7.35 -5.51
C LEU A 82 19.98 -6.77 -5.64
N HIS A 83 20.64 -6.99 -6.78
CA HIS A 83 21.98 -6.45 -7.04
C HIS A 83 21.93 -4.92 -7.19
N ASP A 84 20.97 -4.40 -7.96
CA ASP A 84 20.77 -2.96 -8.12
C ASP A 84 20.39 -2.27 -6.81
N TRP A 85 19.55 -2.89 -5.98
CA TRP A 85 19.26 -2.41 -4.62
C TRP A 85 20.53 -2.32 -3.77
N ALA A 86 21.35 -3.39 -3.74
CA ALA A 86 22.56 -3.40 -2.94
C ALA A 86 23.58 -2.35 -3.42
N LEU A 87 23.73 -2.17 -4.74
CA LEU A 87 24.57 -1.13 -5.32
C LEU A 87 24.06 0.25 -4.92
N PHE A 88 22.76 0.50 -5.09
CA PHE A 88 22.12 1.77 -4.74
C PHE A 88 22.38 2.11 -3.28
N CYS A 89 22.17 1.18 -2.34
CA CYS A 89 22.43 1.43 -0.93
C CYS A 89 23.90 1.72 -0.64
N ALA A 90 24.83 0.92 -1.19
CA ALA A 90 26.26 1.09 -0.96
C ALA A 90 26.78 2.42 -1.51
N ILE A 91 26.30 2.84 -2.69
CA ILE A 91 26.62 4.14 -3.27
C ILE A 91 25.99 5.25 -2.45
N LYS A 92 24.72 5.14 -2.08
CA LYS A 92 24.03 6.16 -1.29
C LYS A 92 24.73 6.42 0.04
N GLU A 93 25.17 5.38 0.73
CA GLU A 93 25.96 5.48 1.95
C GLU A 93 27.28 6.23 1.71
N ASP A 94 28.04 5.85 0.69
CA ASP A 94 29.32 6.47 0.31
C ASP A 94 29.17 7.94 -0.12
N GLN A 95 28.03 8.28 -0.75
CA GLN A 95 27.68 9.63 -1.15
C GLN A 95 27.01 10.46 -0.04
N GLY A 96 27.01 9.97 1.21
CA GLY A 96 26.51 10.70 2.37
C GLY A 96 24.98 10.85 2.42
N GLY A 97 24.25 9.89 1.84
CA GLY A 97 22.79 9.85 1.81
C GLY A 97 22.15 10.66 0.68
N LYS A 98 22.95 11.28 -0.19
CA LYS A 98 22.45 12.06 -1.33
C LYS A 98 21.60 11.22 -2.28
N PRO A 99 20.58 11.82 -2.92
CA PRO A 99 19.79 11.13 -3.92
C PRO A 99 20.60 10.81 -5.17
N TRP A 100 20.19 9.78 -5.94
CA TRP A 100 20.99 9.29 -7.06
C TRP A 100 21.25 10.33 -8.16
N TYR A 101 20.32 11.26 -8.36
CA TYR A 101 20.43 12.32 -9.36
C TYR A 101 21.43 13.42 -8.98
N GLU A 102 21.95 13.42 -7.74
CA GLU A 102 23.03 14.29 -7.27
C GLU A 102 24.40 13.59 -7.20
N TRP A 103 24.49 12.31 -7.55
CA TRP A 103 25.76 11.58 -7.56
C TRP A 103 26.66 12.03 -8.71
N PRO A 104 28.00 11.82 -8.60
CA PRO A 104 28.92 12.03 -9.71
C PRO A 104 28.47 11.29 -10.98
N ASP A 105 28.68 11.89 -12.15
CA ASP A 105 28.20 11.37 -13.43
C ASP A 105 28.46 9.88 -13.68
N PRO A 106 29.64 9.31 -13.36
CA PRO A 106 29.86 7.87 -13.53
C PRO A 106 28.91 7.00 -12.69
N LEU A 107 28.59 7.41 -11.47
CA LEU A 107 27.70 6.66 -10.57
C LEU A 107 26.23 6.92 -10.91
N LYS A 108 25.89 8.19 -11.16
CA LYS A 108 24.58 8.60 -11.67
C LYS A 108 24.27 7.75 -12.90
N ASN A 109 25.09 7.82 -13.94
CA ASN A 109 24.85 7.17 -15.24
C ASN A 109 25.32 5.71 -15.32
N ARG A 110 25.55 5.05 -14.18
CA ARG A 110 25.79 3.60 -14.08
C ARG A 110 26.97 3.09 -14.94
N ASP A 111 28.05 3.88 -14.97
CA ASP A 111 29.31 3.47 -15.59
C ASP A 111 29.84 2.20 -14.92
N GLN A 112 30.07 1.16 -15.72
CA GLN A 112 30.40 -0.18 -15.22
C GLN A 112 31.74 -0.22 -14.47
N VAL A 113 32.68 0.68 -14.79
CA VAL A 113 33.96 0.75 -14.07
C VAL A 113 33.75 1.35 -12.69
N ALA A 114 33.00 2.45 -12.60
CA ALA A 114 32.67 3.09 -11.34
C ALA A 114 31.83 2.18 -10.42
N LEU A 115 30.82 1.47 -10.97
CA LEU A 115 30.00 0.54 -10.18
C LEU A 115 30.81 -0.65 -9.63
N LYS A 116 31.83 -1.11 -10.36
CA LYS A 116 32.66 -2.24 -9.93
C LYS A 116 33.40 -1.97 -8.62
N GLU A 117 33.69 -0.71 -8.30
CA GLU A 117 34.33 -0.31 -7.04
C GLU A 117 33.45 -0.63 -5.82
N PHE A 118 32.12 -0.72 -6.01
CA PHE A 118 31.14 -1.00 -4.97
C PHE A 118 30.80 -2.48 -4.79
N GLU A 119 31.22 -3.36 -5.71
CA GLU A 119 30.92 -4.81 -5.66
C GLU A 119 31.38 -5.45 -4.34
N THR A 120 32.50 -4.99 -3.79
CA THR A 120 33.02 -5.48 -2.50
C THR A 120 32.24 -4.99 -1.29
N LYS A 121 31.39 -3.96 -1.46
CA LYS A 121 30.58 -3.31 -0.42
C LYS A 121 29.12 -3.82 -0.39
N LEU A 122 28.72 -4.71 -1.31
CA LEU A 122 27.31 -5.14 -1.43
C LEU A 122 26.85 -6.10 -0.31
N ARG A 123 27.79 -6.87 0.24
CA ARG A 123 27.49 -8.00 1.15
C ARG A 123 26.54 -7.63 2.31
N PRO A 124 26.68 -6.50 3.03
CA PRO A 124 25.77 -6.15 4.12
C PRO A 124 24.32 -5.99 3.63
N TYR A 125 24.12 -5.34 2.48
CA TYR A 125 22.80 -5.07 1.90
C TYR A 125 22.13 -6.34 1.37
N LEU A 126 22.93 -7.24 0.78
CA LEU A 126 22.45 -8.56 0.37
C LEU A 126 22.01 -9.38 1.59
N LEU A 127 22.81 -9.43 2.66
CA LEU A 127 22.47 -10.16 3.88
C LEU A 127 21.21 -9.59 4.54
N GLN A 128 21.04 -8.27 4.57
CA GLN A 128 19.83 -7.64 5.11
C GLN A 128 18.55 -8.13 4.39
N GLN A 129 18.58 -8.21 3.06
CA GLN A 129 17.43 -8.72 2.30
C GLN A 129 17.23 -10.22 2.49
N GLN A 130 18.31 -11.00 2.56
CA GLN A 130 18.23 -12.44 2.82
C GLN A 130 17.69 -12.76 4.22
N SER A 131 18.01 -11.95 5.24
CA SER A 131 17.45 -12.09 6.59
C SER A 131 15.99 -11.65 6.65
N PHE A 132 15.62 -10.57 5.94
CA PHE A 132 14.21 -10.21 5.77
C PHE A 132 13.41 -11.34 5.12
N GLU A 133 13.93 -11.91 4.02
CA GLU A 133 13.27 -13.01 3.32
C GLU A 133 13.10 -14.23 4.25
N PHE A 134 14.15 -14.58 5.01
CA PHE A 134 14.07 -15.68 5.96
C PHE A 134 12.96 -15.49 6.99
N GLU A 135 12.96 -14.36 7.70
CA GLU A 135 12.02 -14.12 8.80
C GLU A 135 10.60 -13.93 8.29
N TRP A 136 10.42 -13.23 7.16
CA TRP A 136 9.11 -13.03 6.54
C TRP A 136 8.50 -14.34 6.06
N GLN A 137 9.27 -15.19 5.36
CA GLN A 137 8.74 -16.47 4.88
C GLN A 137 8.40 -17.41 6.04
N ALA A 138 9.17 -17.39 7.14
CA ALA A 138 8.85 -18.16 8.33
C ALA A 138 7.52 -17.70 8.97
N LEU A 139 7.33 -16.38 9.13
CA LEU A 139 6.08 -15.82 9.66
C LEU A 139 4.88 -16.11 8.75
N ARG A 140 5.05 -16.00 7.42
CA ARG A 140 4.00 -16.31 6.46
C ARG A 140 3.61 -17.79 6.49
N GLN A 141 4.59 -18.70 6.56
CA GLN A 141 4.34 -20.13 6.72
C GLN A 141 3.60 -20.42 8.03
N TYR A 142 3.95 -19.72 9.11
CA TYR A 142 3.25 -19.83 10.39
C TYR A 142 1.79 -19.39 10.27
N ALA A 143 1.53 -18.20 9.70
CA ALA A 143 0.16 -17.73 9.45
C ALA A 143 -0.66 -18.71 8.59
N ALA A 144 -0.06 -19.24 7.51
CA ALA A 144 -0.69 -20.24 6.67
C ALA A 144 -1.04 -21.53 7.46
N SER A 145 -0.17 -21.96 8.40
CA SER A 145 -0.46 -23.12 9.27
C SER A 145 -1.67 -22.91 10.20
N LYS A 146 -2.06 -21.65 10.42
CA LYS A 146 -3.26 -21.22 11.16
C LYS A 146 -4.44 -20.87 10.26
N ASN A 147 -4.36 -21.17 8.96
CA ASN A 147 -5.34 -20.80 7.93
C ASN A 147 -5.57 -19.27 7.80
N LEU A 148 -4.58 -18.47 8.16
CA LEU A 148 -4.58 -17.02 7.98
C LEU A 148 -3.91 -16.65 6.65
N LYS A 149 -4.52 -15.71 5.93
CA LYS A 149 -3.96 -15.14 4.69
C LYS A 149 -3.45 -13.73 4.93
N MET A 150 -2.36 -13.37 4.26
CA MET A 150 -1.79 -12.03 4.30
C MET A 150 -2.23 -11.21 3.09
N ILE A 151 -2.74 -10.01 3.34
CA ILE A 151 -3.06 -9.01 2.33
C ILE A 151 -1.95 -7.95 2.37
N GLY A 152 -1.16 -7.89 1.30
CA GLY A 152 -0.16 -6.86 1.09
C GLY A 152 -0.69 -5.64 0.37
N ASP A 153 0.18 -4.67 0.18
CA ASP A 153 -0.16 -3.40 -0.44
C ASP A 153 0.97 -2.91 -1.35
N VAL A 154 0.61 -2.39 -2.52
CA VAL A 154 1.53 -1.97 -3.58
C VAL A 154 1.17 -0.55 -3.99
N PRO A 155 2.00 0.46 -3.64
CA PRO A 155 1.90 1.81 -4.17
C PRO A 155 2.01 1.78 -5.69
N ILE A 156 1.11 2.42 -6.44
CA ILE A 156 1.26 2.41 -7.92
C ILE A 156 2.57 3.08 -8.35
N PHE A 157 2.88 4.27 -7.84
CA PHE A 157 4.07 5.04 -8.24
C PHE A 157 5.27 4.79 -7.33
N ILE A 158 6.46 5.09 -7.85
CA ILE A 158 7.74 4.87 -7.16
C ILE A 158 8.39 6.22 -6.85
N ALA A 159 9.08 6.32 -5.71
CA ALA A 159 9.84 7.51 -5.36
C ALA A 159 10.92 7.80 -6.42
N HIS A 160 11.12 9.09 -6.73
CA HIS A 160 12.16 9.49 -7.69
C HIS A 160 13.54 8.99 -7.25
N ASP A 161 13.87 9.18 -5.97
CA ASP A 161 15.12 8.72 -5.37
C ASP A 161 15.04 7.26 -4.91
N SER A 162 14.97 6.35 -5.89
CA SER A 162 14.89 4.90 -5.68
C SER A 162 15.90 4.13 -6.53
N ALA A 163 16.19 2.90 -6.10
CA ALA A 163 17.01 1.97 -6.88
C ALA A 163 16.34 1.64 -8.23
N ASP A 164 14.99 1.55 -8.25
CA ASP A 164 14.23 1.21 -9.46
C ASP A 164 14.37 2.28 -10.53
N VAL A 165 14.18 3.55 -10.15
CA VAL A 165 14.28 4.68 -11.09
C VAL A 165 15.73 4.88 -11.54
N TRP A 166 16.70 4.72 -10.63
CA TRP A 166 18.12 4.81 -10.97
C TRP A 166 18.54 3.72 -11.97
N ALA A 167 18.11 2.47 -11.77
CA ALA A 167 18.50 1.33 -12.59
C ALA A 167 17.75 1.24 -13.93
N HIS A 168 16.51 1.75 -13.99
CA HIS A 168 15.61 1.61 -15.14
C HIS A 168 14.99 2.95 -15.57
N ARG A 169 15.81 3.98 -15.74
CA ARG A 169 15.35 5.34 -16.10
C ARG A 169 14.42 5.38 -17.30
N GLU A 170 14.64 4.50 -18.27
CA GLU A 170 13.84 4.42 -19.50
C GLU A 170 12.36 4.09 -19.25
N LEU A 171 12.05 3.47 -18.11
CA LEU A 171 10.68 3.11 -17.71
C LEU A 171 9.90 4.28 -17.09
N PHE A 172 10.53 5.44 -16.92
CA PHE A 172 9.95 6.61 -16.25
C PHE A 172 10.02 7.87 -17.12
N GLN A 173 9.14 8.82 -16.84
CA GLN A 173 9.11 10.12 -17.53
C GLN A 173 10.17 11.07 -16.96
N LEU A 174 11.41 10.91 -17.42
CA LEU A 174 12.57 11.70 -17.00
C LEU A 174 13.19 12.47 -18.18
N ASP A 175 13.85 13.60 -17.88
CA ASP A 175 14.73 14.27 -18.82
C ASP A 175 16.12 13.60 -18.92
N GLU A 176 17.00 14.11 -19.79
CA GLU A 176 18.35 13.57 -20.00
C GLU A 176 19.22 13.63 -18.74
N ASP A 177 18.95 14.59 -17.85
CA ASP A 177 19.62 14.76 -16.57
C ASP A 177 19.00 13.87 -15.47
N GLY A 178 17.94 13.13 -15.77
CA GLY A 178 17.29 12.21 -14.84
C GLY A 178 16.32 12.88 -13.87
N TYR A 179 15.93 14.14 -14.10
CA TYR A 179 14.85 14.79 -13.35
C TYR A 179 13.48 14.43 -13.96
N PRO A 180 12.41 14.37 -13.17
CA PRO A 180 11.09 14.07 -13.70
C PRO A 180 10.64 15.20 -14.63
N THR A 181 10.03 14.87 -15.77
CA THR A 181 9.29 15.87 -16.55
C THR A 181 7.93 16.13 -15.92
N TYR A 182 7.36 15.08 -15.29
CA TYR A 182 6.10 15.12 -14.56
C TYR A 182 6.21 14.31 -13.28
N ILE A 183 5.49 14.73 -12.25
CA ILE A 183 5.33 14.02 -10.97
C ILE A 183 3.87 13.62 -10.77
N ALA A 184 3.67 12.58 -9.97
CA ALA A 184 2.35 12.07 -9.66
C ALA A 184 1.63 12.94 -8.62
N GLY A 185 0.31 12.82 -8.59
CA GLY A 185 -0.52 13.47 -7.61
C GLY A 185 -1.99 13.24 -7.89
N VAL A 186 -2.83 14.06 -7.27
CA VAL A 186 -4.26 14.15 -7.57
C VAL A 186 -4.68 15.61 -7.73
N PRO A 187 -5.65 15.89 -8.61
CA PRO A 187 -6.14 17.25 -8.81
C PRO A 187 -6.77 17.81 -7.53
N PRO A 188 -7.01 19.12 -7.47
CA PRO A 188 -7.89 19.69 -6.47
C PRO A 188 -9.24 18.97 -6.41
N ASP A 189 -9.71 18.74 -5.21
CA ASP A 189 -11.01 18.14 -4.93
C ASP A 189 -11.68 18.86 -3.76
N TYR A 190 -12.81 18.33 -3.28
CA TYR A 190 -13.53 18.94 -2.15
C TYR A 190 -12.80 18.82 -0.81
N PHE A 191 -11.74 18.01 -0.72
CA PHE A 191 -10.89 17.88 0.46
C PHE A 191 -9.61 18.74 0.37
N SER A 192 -9.14 19.06 -0.84
CA SER A 192 -7.93 19.86 -1.08
C SER A 192 -8.09 20.87 -2.21
N GLU A 193 -8.06 22.17 -1.88
CA GLU A 193 -8.12 23.26 -2.87
C GLU A 193 -6.90 23.30 -3.82
N THR A 194 -5.77 22.73 -3.41
CA THR A 194 -4.52 22.71 -4.18
C THR A 194 -4.21 21.32 -4.76
N GLY A 195 -5.08 20.34 -4.53
CA GLY A 195 -4.81 18.93 -4.81
C GLY A 195 -3.66 18.39 -3.97
N GLN A 196 -3.01 17.32 -4.42
CA GLN A 196 -1.87 16.73 -3.72
C GLN A 196 -0.74 16.44 -4.70
N VAL A 197 0.47 16.82 -4.33
CA VAL A 197 1.70 16.50 -5.06
C VAL A 197 2.39 15.36 -4.34
N TRP A 198 2.73 14.29 -5.07
CA TRP A 198 3.45 13.16 -4.54
C TRP A 198 4.90 13.20 -5.06
N GLU A 199 5.88 12.95 -4.19
CA GLU A 199 7.32 12.92 -4.54
C GLU A 199 7.70 11.64 -5.34
N THR A 200 6.81 11.18 -6.22
CA THR A 200 6.90 9.95 -7.01
C THR A 200 6.81 10.25 -8.51
N VAL A 201 7.48 9.43 -9.31
CA VAL A 201 7.58 9.60 -10.77
C VAL A 201 6.46 8.88 -11.52
N LEU A 202 6.17 9.38 -12.73
CA LEU A 202 5.25 8.73 -13.67
C LEU A 202 5.98 7.75 -14.59
N TYR A 203 5.24 6.73 -15.02
CA TYR A 203 5.74 5.71 -15.92
C TYR A 203 5.77 6.18 -17.38
N ASN A 204 6.79 5.72 -18.10
CA ASN A 204 6.78 5.68 -19.55
C ASN A 204 6.12 4.37 -19.99
N TRP A 205 4.78 4.39 -20.11
CA TRP A 205 4.00 3.19 -20.45
C TRP A 205 4.37 2.59 -21.81
N GLU A 206 4.89 3.38 -22.75
CA GLU A 206 5.39 2.88 -24.03
C GLU A 206 6.65 2.02 -23.85
N ALA A 207 7.63 2.48 -23.06
CA ALA A 207 8.80 1.68 -22.76
C ALA A 207 8.44 0.38 -22.00
N HIS A 208 7.48 0.43 -21.08
CA HIS A 208 6.96 -0.78 -20.44
C HIS A 208 6.34 -1.75 -21.45
N ARG A 209 5.58 -1.26 -22.43
CA ARG A 209 4.99 -2.07 -23.50
C ARG A 209 6.05 -2.71 -24.37
N ASP A 210 7.08 -1.97 -24.76
CA ASP A 210 8.20 -2.45 -25.57
C ASP A 210 8.99 -3.55 -24.85
N GLN A 211 9.08 -3.46 -23.52
CA GLN A 211 9.67 -4.48 -22.66
C GLN A 211 8.66 -5.58 -22.25
N GLN A 212 7.51 -5.66 -22.90
CA GLN A 212 6.47 -6.67 -22.64
C GLN A 212 6.05 -6.75 -21.17
N TRP A 213 5.92 -5.60 -20.52
CA TRP A 213 5.49 -5.44 -19.13
C TRP A 213 6.42 -6.10 -18.09
N LYS A 214 7.66 -6.47 -18.47
CA LYS A 214 8.58 -7.26 -17.65
C LYS A 214 8.75 -6.71 -16.23
N TRP A 215 8.99 -5.41 -16.07
CA TRP A 215 9.19 -4.80 -14.75
C TRP A 215 7.95 -4.94 -13.84
N TRP A 216 6.75 -4.72 -14.38
CA TRP A 216 5.50 -4.87 -13.63
C TRP A 216 5.18 -6.34 -13.33
N GLU A 217 5.50 -7.25 -14.25
CA GLU A 217 5.42 -8.69 -14.02
C GLU A 217 6.34 -9.12 -12.86
N GLU A 218 7.59 -8.69 -12.89
CA GLU A 218 8.59 -8.96 -11.87
C GLU A 218 8.17 -8.38 -10.50
N ARG A 219 7.61 -7.17 -10.51
CA ARG A 219 7.05 -6.52 -9.31
C ARG A 219 5.90 -7.33 -8.72
N MET A 220 4.90 -7.68 -9.52
CA MET A 220 3.75 -8.45 -9.03
C MET A 220 4.15 -9.87 -8.61
N LYS A 221 5.07 -10.53 -9.33
CA LYS A 221 5.63 -11.81 -8.89
C LYS A 221 6.32 -11.72 -7.54
N ARG A 222 7.04 -10.62 -7.24
CA ARG A 222 7.62 -10.40 -5.91
C ARG A 222 6.51 -10.25 -4.87
N MET A 223 5.49 -9.47 -5.15
CA MET A 223 4.38 -9.26 -4.23
C MET A 223 3.64 -10.55 -3.90
N PHE A 224 3.37 -11.44 -4.87
CA PHE A 224 2.78 -12.75 -4.60
C PHE A 224 3.72 -13.78 -3.93
N ARG A 225 5.04 -13.52 -3.88
CA ARG A 225 5.94 -14.26 -2.99
C ARG A 225 5.83 -13.79 -1.53
N LEU A 226 5.48 -12.52 -1.33
CA LEU A 226 5.34 -11.92 -0.01
C LEU A 226 3.93 -12.09 0.57
N TYR A 227 2.89 -12.08 -0.25
CA TYR A 227 1.49 -12.03 0.20
C TYR A 227 0.61 -13.01 -0.57
N ASP A 228 -0.55 -13.34 0.01
CA ASP A 228 -1.56 -14.19 -0.63
C ASP A 228 -2.48 -13.38 -1.54
N ILE A 229 -2.77 -12.15 -1.12
CA ILE A 229 -3.57 -11.15 -1.82
C ILE A 229 -2.81 -9.83 -1.84
N VAL A 230 -2.92 -9.07 -2.92
CA VAL A 230 -2.23 -7.79 -3.10
C VAL A 230 -3.25 -6.70 -3.38
N ARG A 231 -3.34 -5.71 -2.48
CA ARG A 231 -3.99 -4.43 -2.80
C ARG A 231 -3.07 -3.61 -3.69
N ILE A 232 -3.62 -3.07 -4.77
CA ILE A 232 -2.94 -2.09 -5.61
C ILE A 232 -3.53 -0.73 -5.28
N ASP A 233 -2.69 0.10 -4.67
CA ASP A 233 -2.99 1.47 -4.31
C ASP A 233 -3.20 2.35 -5.55
N HIS A 234 -4.13 3.30 -5.46
CA HIS A 234 -4.47 4.23 -6.52
C HIS A 234 -4.69 3.54 -7.87
N PHE A 235 -5.50 2.47 -7.87
CA PHE A 235 -5.76 1.61 -9.03
C PHE A 235 -6.20 2.41 -10.27
N ARG A 236 -6.93 3.50 -10.05
CA ARG A 236 -7.37 4.39 -11.13
C ARG A 236 -6.21 4.89 -12.01
N GLY A 237 -4.99 4.96 -11.47
CA GLY A 237 -3.75 5.31 -12.16
C GLY A 237 -3.43 4.46 -13.39
N PHE A 238 -3.91 3.22 -13.46
CA PHE A 238 -3.75 2.37 -14.65
C PHE A 238 -4.76 2.67 -15.75
N HIS A 239 -5.87 3.32 -15.43
CA HIS A 239 -6.81 3.82 -16.43
C HIS A 239 -6.33 5.17 -16.98
N SER A 240 -6.02 6.09 -16.07
CA SER A 240 -5.41 7.39 -16.36
C SER A 240 -4.74 7.90 -15.10
N ASN A 241 -3.82 8.85 -15.12
CA ASN A 241 -3.22 9.43 -13.91
C ASN A 241 -3.10 10.95 -14.04
N TRP A 242 -3.09 11.65 -12.90
CA TRP A 242 -2.86 13.09 -12.89
C TRP A 242 -1.37 13.37 -12.98
N ALA A 243 -0.96 14.12 -13.99
CA ALA A 243 0.43 14.44 -14.28
C ALA A 243 0.68 15.92 -14.05
N ILE A 244 1.52 16.21 -13.06
CA ILE A 244 1.84 17.57 -12.63
C ILE A 244 3.22 17.94 -13.20
N PRO A 245 3.37 19.03 -13.95
CA PRO A 245 4.68 19.47 -14.44
C PRO A 245 5.67 19.64 -13.29
N TYR A 246 6.85 19.03 -13.38
CA TYR A 246 7.90 19.28 -12.40
C TYR A 246 8.56 20.65 -12.69
N PRO A 247 8.91 21.49 -11.70
CA PRO A 247 8.87 21.25 -10.25
C PRO A 247 7.70 21.98 -9.54
N GLU A 248 6.48 21.93 -10.07
CA GLU A 248 5.33 22.59 -9.44
C GLU A 248 5.12 22.12 -7.99
N GLU A 249 4.80 23.07 -7.11
CA GLU A 249 4.59 22.81 -5.68
C GLU A 249 3.14 22.41 -5.35
N ASP A 250 2.22 22.58 -6.29
CA ASP A 250 0.83 22.15 -6.18
C ASP A 250 0.30 21.47 -7.46
N ALA A 251 -0.85 20.80 -7.33
CA ALA A 251 -1.38 19.94 -8.38
C ALA A 251 -2.31 20.64 -9.37
N ARG A 252 -2.53 21.96 -9.27
CA ARG A 252 -3.55 22.67 -10.06
C ARG A 252 -3.22 22.70 -11.55
N ASN A 253 -1.95 22.76 -11.90
CA ASN A 253 -1.47 22.84 -13.27
C ASN A 253 -1.24 21.46 -13.93
N GLY A 254 -1.76 20.40 -13.32
CA GLY A 254 -1.67 19.06 -13.89
C GLY A 254 -2.67 18.79 -15.02
N HIS A 255 -2.56 17.62 -15.64
CA HIS A 255 -3.50 17.12 -16.63
C HIS A 255 -3.62 15.59 -16.53
N TRP A 256 -4.73 15.04 -17.01
CA TRP A 256 -4.91 13.59 -17.09
C TRP A 256 -4.09 13.00 -18.24
N GLN A 257 -3.27 11.99 -17.95
CA GLN A 257 -2.60 11.13 -18.93
C GLN A 257 -3.26 9.76 -18.93
N ASP A 258 -3.38 9.11 -20.08
CA ASP A 258 -3.93 7.75 -20.16
C ASP A 258 -2.92 6.71 -19.66
N GLY A 259 -3.42 5.72 -18.92
CA GLY A 259 -2.67 4.55 -18.50
C GLY A 259 -2.82 3.38 -19.47
N PRO A 260 -2.17 2.23 -19.18
CA PRO A 260 -2.13 1.07 -20.09
C PRO A 260 -3.42 0.24 -20.08
N ARG A 261 -4.34 0.49 -19.13
CA ARG A 261 -5.65 -0.18 -19.01
C ARG A 261 -5.52 -1.70 -19.17
N ASP A 262 -6.23 -2.26 -20.14
CA ASP A 262 -6.35 -3.69 -20.40
C ASP A 262 -5.04 -4.34 -20.82
N GLU A 263 -4.14 -3.62 -21.48
CA GLU A 263 -2.91 -4.22 -22.00
C GLU A 263 -2.05 -4.79 -20.87
N LEU A 264 -1.85 -3.99 -19.81
CA LEU A 264 -1.14 -4.44 -18.63
C LEU A 264 -1.98 -5.41 -17.80
N PHE A 265 -3.28 -5.17 -17.60
CA PHE A 265 -4.08 -6.03 -16.72
C PHE A 265 -4.31 -7.41 -17.30
N ASN A 266 -4.49 -7.55 -18.62
CA ASN A 266 -4.50 -8.86 -19.26
C ASN A 266 -3.20 -9.63 -18.96
N HIS A 267 -2.06 -8.94 -18.94
CA HIS A 267 -0.76 -9.53 -18.59
C HIS A 267 -0.70 -9.93 -17.11
N LEU A 268 -1.07 -9.03 -16.20
CA LEU A 268 -1.05 -9.29 -14.75
C LEU A 268 -2.02 -10.40 -14.34
N MET A 269 -3.17 -10.51 -15.00
CA MET A 269 -4.15 -11.58 -14.77
C MET A 269 -3.60 -12.97 -15.11
N THR A 270 -2.56 -13.07 -15.94
CA THR A 270 -1.87 -14.36 -16.18
C THR A 270 -1.03 -14.84 -14.99
N LEU A 271 -0.72 -13.94 -14.04
CA LEU A 271 0.15 -14.22 -12.89
C LEU A 271 -0.62 -14.77 -11.69
N VAL A 272 -1.95 -14.66 -11.70
CA VAL A 272 -2.82 -15.05 -10.58
C VAL A 272 -3.69 -16.24 -10.97
N SER A 273 -4.05 -17.04 -9.97
CA SER A 273 -4.98 -18.15 -10.13
C SER A 273 -6.45 -17.71 -10.07
N SER A 274 -6.70 -16.54 -9.47
CA SER A 274 -8.00 -15.93 -9.32
C SER A 274 -7.84 -14.40 -9.27
N PRO A 275 -8.77 -13.63 -9.88
CA PRO A 275 -8.75 -12.17 -9.78
C PRO A 275 -8.93 -11.67 -8.33
N GLU A 276 -9.48 -12.50 -7.44
CA GLU A 276 -9.61 -12.19 -6.00
C GLU A 276 -8.27 -12.04 -5.27
N GLN A 277 -7.16 -12.46 -5.90
CA GLN A 277 -5.81 -12.21 -5.39
C GLN A 277 -5.36 -10.76 -5.56
N ILE A 278 -6.12 -9.93 -6.29
CA ILE A 278 -5.85 -8.50 -6.45
C ILE A 278 -7.06 -7.70 -5.94
N ILE A 279 -6.78 -6.73 -5.08
CA ILE A 279 -7.75 -5.74 -4.61
C ILE A 279 -7.42 -4.42 -5.29
N ALA A 280 -8.38 -3.82 -5.97
CA ALA A 280 -8.25 -2.49 -6.53
C ALA A 280 -8.63 -1.46 -5.46
N GLU A 281 -7.68 -0.60 -5.07
CA GLU A 281 -8.01 0.61 -4.33
C GLU A 281 -8.63 1.62 -5.31
N ASP A 282 -9.96 1.67 -5.31
CA ASP A 282 -10.79 2.52 -6.16
C ASP A 282 -11.60 3.55 -5.34
N LEU A 283 -10.98 4.17 -4.34
CA LEU A 283 -11.61 5.22 -3.54
C LEU A 283 -11.42 6.61 -4.15
N GLY A 284 -12.21 7.56 -3.66
CA GLY A 284 -12.24 8.95 -4.15
C GLY A 284 -13.25 9.15 -5.28
N ILE A 285 -13.08 10.25 -6.03
CA ILE A 285 -13.96 10.54 -7.18
C ILE A 285 -13.51 9.69 -8.36
N ILE A 286 -14.17 8.54 -8.53
CA ILE A 286 -13.84 7.55 -9.56
C ILE A 286 -14.88 7.61 -10.70
N PRO A 287 -14.45 7.85 -11.96
CA PRO A 287 -15.35 7.77 -13.11
C PRO A 287 -15.85 6.34 -13.33
N ASP A 288 -17.08 6.19 -13.85
CA ASP A 288 -17.67 4.88 -14.18
C ASP A 288 -16.75 4.02 -15.06
N ALA A 289 -15.99 4.63 -15.99
CA ALA A 289 -15.04 3.92 -16.84
C ALA A 289 -13.95 3.17 -16.04
N VAL A 290 -13.53 3.68 -14.88
CA VAL A 290 -12.56 3.02 -14.00
C VAL A 290 -13.24 1.86 -13.25
N ILE A 291 -14.49 2.04 -12.82
CA ILE A 291 -15.30 0.99 -12.18
C ILE A 291 -15.53 -0.17 -13.16
N GLU A 292 -15.93 0.13 -14.39
CA GLU A 292 -16.10 -0.88 -15.43
C GLU A 292 -14.77 -1.55 -15.79
N PHE A 293 -13.67 -0.78 -15.85
CA PHE A 293 -12.32 -1.32 -16.02
C PHE A 293 -11.93 -2.29 -14.90
N ARG A 294 -12.28 -2.00 -13.64
CA ARG A 294 -12.08 -2.93 -12.52
C ARG A 294 -12.92 -4.20 -12.68
N LYS A 295 -14.22 -4.03 -12.94
CA LYS A 295 -15.20 -5.13 -13.00
C LYS A 295 -14.96 -6.10 -14.14
N GLN A 296 -14.53 -5.63 -15.31
CA GLN A 296 -14.22 -6.53 -16.44
C GLN A 296 -13.06 -7.47 -16.15
N HIS A 297 -12.12 -7.08 -15.28
CA HIS A 297 -11.02 -7.93 -14.81
C HIS A 297 -11.40 -8.75 -13.58
N GLY A 298 -12.65 -8.69 -13.13
CA GLY A 298 -13.16 -9.43 -11.98
C GLY A 298 -12.55 -9.01 -10.63
N LEU A 299 -11.93 -7.83 -10.57
CA LEU A 299 -11.23 -7.36 -9.39
C LEU A 299 -12.20 -6.82 -8.34
N ARG A 300 -11.93 -7.10 -7.07
CA ARG A 300 -12.70 -6.50 -5.98
C ARG A 300 -12.26 -5.07 -5.73
N GLY A 301 -13.23 -4.16 -5.65
CA GLY A 301 -13.00 -2.77 -5.24
C GLY A 301 -12.99 -2.63 -3.71
N MET A 302 -13.03 -1.40 -3.24
CA MET A 302 -13.09 -1.07 -1.82
C MET A 302 -14.32 -0.26 -1.48
N SER A 303 -14.87 -0.49 -0.28
CA SER A 303 -15.91 0.34 0.29
C SER A 303 -15.54 0.72 1.72
N VAL A 304 -15.57 2.02 2.06
CA VAL A 304 -15.17 2.51 3.38
C VAL A 304 -16.36 3.16 4.08
N LEU A 305 -16.89 2.52 5.12
CA LEU A 305 -18.14 2.92 5.76
C LEU A 305 -18.12 4.36 6.29
N GLN A 306 -16.98 4.88 6.75
CA GLN A 306 -16.85 6.28 7.17
C GLN A 306 -17.22 7.29 6.06
N PHE A 307 -17.13 6.90 4.77
CA PHE A 307 -17.57 7.74 3.66
C PHE A 307 -19.06 7.57 3.33
N GLY A 308 -19.71 6.53 3.84
CA GLY A 308 -21.09 6.15 3.50
C GLY A 308 -22.17 7.03 4.10
N PHE A 309 -21.85 7.77 5.16
CA PHE A 309 -22.84 8.55 5.91
C PHE A 309 -22.96 10.01 5.46
N SER A 310 -22.16 10.44 4.49
CA SER A 310 -22.21 11.79 3.90
C SER A 310 -23.01 11.80 2.59
N GLY A 311 -23.44 12.99 2.16
CA GLY A 311 -24.14 13.17 0.88
C GLY A 311 -25.49 12.43 0.79
N ASP A 312 -25.84 12.00 -0.42
CA ASP A 312 -27.05 11.21 -0.69
C ASP A 312 -26.81 9.71 -0.44
N ILE A 313 -27.33 9.21 0.68
CA ILE A 313 -27.16 7.80 1.07
C ILE A 313 -27.80 6.81 0.11
N ALA A 314 -28.78 7.22 -0.70
CA ALA A 314 -29.43 6.32 -1.65
C ALA A 314 -28.50 5.95 -2.81
N THR A 315 -27.51 6.78 -3.10
CA THR A 315 -26.56 6.60 -4.20
C THR A 315 -25.11 6.46 -3.73
N ASN A 316 -24.83 6.72 -2.45
CA ASN A 316 -23.48 6.61 -1.90
C ASN A 316 -23.03 5.13 -1.85
N PRO A 317 -21.99 4.73 -2.61
CA PRO A 317 -21.53 3.33 -2.69
C PRO A 317 -20.88 2.81 -1.39
N HIS A 318 -20.67 3.70 -0.42
CA HIS A 318 -20.10 3.37 0.88
C HIS A 318 -21.14 3.23 1.98
N TYR A 319 -22.40 3.56 1.73
CA TYR A 319 -23.48 3.35 2.69
C TYR A 319 -23.73 1.83 2.86
N PRO A 320 -23.92 1.30 4.08
CA PRO A 320 -23.94 -0.14 4.33
C PRO A 320 -24.88 -0.97 3.43
N GLU A 321 -26.05 -0.45 3.08
CA GLU A 321 -27.04 -1.13 2.22
C GLU A 321 -26.65 -1.15 0.74
N ASN A 322 -25.73 -0.27 0.32
CA ASN A 322 -25.27 -0.15 -1.07
C ASN A 322 -23.96 -0.90 -1.34
N VAL A 323 -23.32 -1.45 -0.31
CA VAL A 323 -22.09 -2.26 -0.45
C VAL A 323 -22.42 -3.55 -1.18
N THR A 324 -21.65 -3.88 -2.21
CA THR A 324 -21.89 -5.03 -3.10
C THR A 324 -20.83 -6.14 -2.95
N GLU A 325 -21.13 -7.33 -3.48
CA GLU A 325 -20.26 -8.51 -3.42
C GLU A 325 -18.91 -8.33 -4.14
N ASP A 326 -18.81 -7.39 -5.08
CA ASP A 326 -17.58 -7.07 -5.81
C ASP A 326 -16.68 -6.06 -5.07
N GLN A 327 -16.93 -5.82 -3.78
CA GLN A 327 -16.15 -4.91 -2.94
C GLN A 327 -15.65 -5.61 -1.68
N ILE A 328 -14.56 -5.11 -1.11
CA ILE A 328 -14.12 -5.40 0.25
C ILE A 328 -14.48 -4.20 1.12
N VAL A 329 -15.22 -4.43 2.20
CA VAL A 329 -15.69 -3.38 3.08
C VAL A 329 -14.69 -3.12 4.22
N TYR A 330 -14.51 -1.84 4.55
CA TYR A 330 -13.67 -1.37 5.65
C TYR A 330 -14.51 -0.46 6.54
N THR A 331 -14.26 -0.46 7.85
CA THR A 331 -14.77 0.63 8.70
C THR A 331 -14.06 1.93 8.33
N GLY A 332 -12.73 1.89 8.32
CA GLY A 332 -11.79 2.90 7.86
C GLY A 332 -10.52 2.24 7.32
N THR A 333 -9.68 3.01 6.65
CA THR A 333 -8.33 2.59 6.23
C THR A 333 -7.26 3.23 7.15
N HIS A 334 -5.98 3.10 6.79
CA HIS A 334 -4.89 3.77 7.50
C HIS A 334 -4.86 5.30 7.27
N ASP A 335 -5.47 5.80 6.18
CA ASP A 335 -5.59 7.23 5.87
C ASP A 335 -6.78 7.89 6.56
N ASN A 336 -7.74 7.08 7.00
CA ASN A 336 -8.90 7.54 7.74
C ASN A 336 -8.53 7.84 9.20
N ASN A 337 -9.38 8.64 9.84
CA ASN A 337 -9.38 8.70 11.30
C ASN A 337 -9.88 7.35 11.86
N THR A 338 -9.64 7.07 13.14
CA THR A 338 -10.34 5.95 13.79
C THR A 338 -11.84 6.20 13.73
N THR A 339 -12.67 5.16 13.81
CA THR A 339 -14.12 5.30 13.77
C THR A 339 -14.63 6.28 14.83
N LYS A 340 -14.07 6.24 16.03
CA LYS A 340 -14.39 7.17 17.13
C LYS A 340 -13.90 8.59 16.85
N GLY A 341 -12.67 8.75 16.36
CA GLY A 341 -12.13 10.05 15.98
C GLY A 341 -12.93 10.71 14.86
N TRP A 342 -13.26 9.96 13.80
CA TRP A 342 -14.11 10.38 12.68
C TRP A 342 -15.48 10.82 13.17
N PHE A 343 -16.15 9.99 13.98
CA PHE A 343 -17.49 10.31 14.47
C PHE A 343 -17.51 11.58 15.31
N ASN A 344 -16.47 11.84 16.12
CA ASN A 344 -16.40 13.07 16.92
C ASN A 344 -16.44 14.35 16.06
N VAL A 345 -15.73 14.34 14.93
CA VAL A 345 -15.64 15.49 14.00
C VAL A 345 -16.71 15.51 12.92
N SER A 346 -17.52 14.45 12.80
CA SER A 346 -18.61 14.35 11.82
C SER A 346 -19.75 15.33 12.11
N THR A 347 -20.55 15.63 11.09
CA THR A 347 -21.76 16.46 11.18
C THR A 347 -22.85 15.80 12.03
N ASP A 348 -23.80 16.58 12.54
CA ASP A 348 -24.95 16.02 13.29
C ASP A 348 -25.81 15.10 12.41
N GLU A 349 -25.89 15.37 11.11
CA GLU A 349 -26.60 14.52 10.16
C GLU A 349 -25.96 13.14 10.03
N GLU A 350 -24.65 13.08 9.78
CA GLU A 350 -23.87 11.83 9.74
C GLU A 350 -24.00 11.07 11.07
N LYS A 351 -23.84 11.76 12.20
CA LYS A 351 -23.97 11.16 13.53
C LYS A 351 -25.34 10.54 13.74
N ASN A 352 -26.41 11.21 13.32
CA ASN A 352 -27.78 10.72 13.46
C ASN A 352 -28.03 9.51 12.55
N ARG A 353 -27.51 9.50 11.32
CA ARG A 353 -27.58 8.35 10.40
C ARG A 353 -26.92 7.11 10.99
N VAL A 354 -25.74 7.23 11.58
CA VAL A 354 -25.07 6.09 12.26
C VAL A 354 -25.88 5.63 13.48
N ARG A 355 -26.33 6.56 14.33
CA ARG A 355 -27.09 6.24 15.55
C ARG A 355 -28.40 5.51 15.25
N SER A 356 -29.06 5.83 14.13
CA SER A 356 -30.30 5.12 13.74
C SER A 356 -30.07 3.65 13.34
N LEU A 357 -28.83 3.26 13.04
CA LEU A 357 -28.44 1.89 12.69
C LEU A 357 -27.86 1.11 13.88
N ALA A 358 -27.60 1.77 15.01
CA ALA A 358 -27.03 1.14 16.20
C ALA A 358 -28.05 0.23 16.91
N LEU A 359 -27.61 -0.95 17.35
CA LEU A 359 -28.42 -1.80 18.21
C LEU A 359 -28.33 -1.34 19.69
N PRO A 360 -29.34 -1.65 20.53
CA PRO A 360 -29.30 -1.28 21.95
C PRO A 360 -28.04 -1.83 22.64
N GLY A 361 -27.24 -0.92 23.21
CA GLY A 361 -26.03 -1.26 23.96
C GLY A 361 -24.75 -1.34 23.14
N GLU A 362 -24.79 -1.21 21.81
CA GLU A 362 -23.59 -1.16 20.98
C GLU A 362 -22.79 0.12 21.22
N ARG A 363 -21.47 -0.04 21.35
CA ARG A 363 -20.53 1.06 21.13
C ARG A 363 -20.56 1.46 19.65
N LEU A 364 -20.09 2.66 19.37
CA LEU A 364 -19.97 3.16 18.00
C LEU A 364 -19.13 2.22 17.11
N SER A 365 -17.96 1.82 17.59
CA SER A 365 -17.06 0.94 16.84
C SER A 365 -17.71 -0.43 16.58
N GLU A 366 -18.45 -0.98 17.55
CA GLU A 366 -19.23 -2.22 17.39
C GLU A 366 -20.32 -2.08 16.33
N THR A 367 -21.02 -0.94 16.28
CA THR A 367 -22.02 -0.65 15.25
C THR A 367 -21.38 -0.69 13.86
N MET A 368 -20.25 -0.01 13.67
CA MET A 368 -19.56 0.06 12.38
C MET A 368 -18.96 -1.29 11.96
N ILE A 369 -18.37 -2.02 12.91
CA ILE A 369 -17.84 -3.37 12.68
C ILE A 369 -18.97 -4.32 12.27
N ARG A 370 -20.11 -4.31 12.99
CA ARG A 370 -21.26 -5.13 12.61
C ARG A 370 -21.77 -4.77 11.22
N LEU A 371 -21.93 -3.49 10.91
CA LEU A 371 -22.40 -3.04 9.59
C LEU A 371 -21.47 -3.54 8.47
N ALA A 372 -20.15 -3.53 8.69
CA ALA A 372 -19.20 -4.11 7.74
C ALA A 372 -19.42 -5.64 7.62
N GLN A 373 -19.54 -6.33 8.75
CA GLN A 373 -19.67 -7.79 8.82
C GLN A 373 -21.00 -8.34 8.29
N THR A 374 -22.06 -7.52 8.29
CA THR A 374 -23.39 -7.90 7.80
C THR A 374 -23.71 -7.33 6.42
N SER A 375 -22.76 -6.63 5.78
CA SER A 375 -22.92 -6.13 4.42
C SER A 375 -22.91 -7.27 3.39
N ALA A 376 -23.25 -6.98 2.12
CA ALA A 376 -23.14 -7.97 1.05
C ALA A 376 -21.68 -8.26 0.64
N SER A 377 -20.70 -7.50 1.14
CA SER A 377 -19.30 -7.78 0.86
C SER A 377 -18.89 -9.16 1.40
N PRO A 378 -18.10 -9.96 0.65
CA PRO A 378 -17.60 -11.24 1.12
C PRO A 378 -16.52 -11.11 2.21
N LEU A 379 -15.92 -9.93 2.37
CA LEU A 379 -14.80 -9.70 3.29
C LEU A 379 -14.87 -8.31 3.93
N SER A 380 -14.85 -8.27 5.25
CA SER A 380 -14.66 -7.03 6.02
C SER A 380 -13.22 -6.91 6.55
N ILE A 381 -12.58 -5.75 6.39
CA ILE A 381 -11.29 -5.44 7.01
C ILE A 381 -11.46 -4.34 8.05
N ILE A 382 -11.04 -4.62 9.28
CA ILE A 382 -11.20 -3.70 10.42
C ILE A 382 -9.81 -3.24 10.90
N PRO A 383 -9.52 -1.92 10.97
CA PRO A 383 -8.33 -1.43 11.64
C PRO A 383 -8.29 -1.86 13.11
N LEU A 384 -7.13 -2.26 13.60
CA LEU A 384 -6.99 -2.69 14.99
C LEU A 384 -7.43 -1.60 15.99
N GLN A 385 -7.25 -0.32 15.64
CA GLN A 385 -7.72 0.80 16.42
C GLN A 385 -9.22 0.79 16.69
N ASP A 386 -10.03 0.30 15.75
CA ASP A 386 -11.48 0.23 15.88
C ASP A 386 -11.90 -0.96 16.76
N ILE A 387 -11.15 -2.07 16.72
CA ILE A 387 -11.32 -3.18 17.68
C ILE A 387 -11.07 -2.70 19.11
N LEU A 388 -10.06 -1.87 19.29
CA LEU A 388 -9.66 -1.29 20.57
C LEU A 388 -10.51 -0.07 21.01
N ASP A 389 -11.47 0.37 20.18
CA ASP A 389 -12.31 1.55 20.41
C ASP A 389 -11.53 2.86 20.72
N LEU A 390 -10.40 3.06 20.03
CA LEU A 390 -9.48 4.18 20.24
C LEU A 390 -9.91 5.46 19.49
N GLY A 391 -9.53 6.63 20.01
CA GLY A 391 -9.79 7.93 19.41
C GLY A 391 -8.77 8.36 18.35
N GLU A 392 -8.82 9.63 17.97
CA GLU A 392 -7.95 10.21 16.92
C GLU A 392 -6.46 10.12 17.24
N GLU A 393 -6.09 10.02 18.52
CA GLU A 393 -4.71 9.80 18.96
C GLU A 393 -4.07 8.53 18.39
N ALA A 394 -4.89 7.58 17.94
CA ALA A 394 -4.46 6.32 17.34
C ALA A 394 -4.46 6.31 15.80
N ARG A 395 -4.78 7.45 15.17
CA ARG A 395 -4.79 7.58 13.71
C ARG A 395 -3.42 7.26 13.11
N MET A 396 -3.39 6.41 12.07
CA MET A 396 -2.14 5.97 11.44
C MET A 396 -1.55 7.04 10.52
N ASN A 397 -2.37 7.64 9.66
CA ASN A 397 -1.93 8.69 8.75
C ASN A 397 -2.97 9.81 8.60
N VAL A 398 -2.49 11.04 8.44
CA VAL A 398 -3.27 12.19 7.98
C VAL A 398 -2.72 12.61 6.61
N PRO A 399 -3.42 12.28 5.50
CA PRO A 399 -2.99 12.67 4.15
C PRO A 399 -2.67 14.16 4.03
N GLY A 400 -1.61 14.49 3.28
CA GLY A 400 -1.15 15.87 3.08
C GLY A 400 -0.40 16.52 4.25
N ARG A 401 -0.34 15.89 5.44
CA ARG A 401 0.38 16.44 6.60
C ARG A 401 1.79 15.87 6.73
N LYS A 402 2.77 16.74 6.97
CA LYS A 402 4.15 16.33 7.34
C LYS A 402 4.25 16.13 8.86
N GLY A 403 4.71 14.95 9.29
CA GLY A 403 5.04 14.61 10.69
C GLY A 403 3.89 14.07 11.54
N ARG A 404 4.23 13.13 12.46
CA ARG A 404 3.33 12.34 13.34
C ARG A 404 2.44 11.29 12.64
N ASN A 405 2.78 10.90 11.42
CA ASN A 405 2.16 9.75 10.75
C ASN A 405 2.99 8.48 11.00
N TRP A 406 2.38 7.32 10.75
CA TRP A 406 3.01 5.99 10.69
C TRP A 406 3.62 5.51 12.01
N SER A 407 3.26 6.14 13.13
CA SER A 407 3.90 5.93 14.43
C SER A 407 3.00 5.28 15.49
N TRP A 408 1.72 5.04 15.17
CA TRP A 408 0.80 4.42 16.14
C TRP A 408 1.20 2.98 16.43
N LYS A 409 1.14 2.62 17.71
CA LYS A 409 1.44 1.30 18.26
C LYS A 409 0.46 0.97 19.38
N PHE A 410 0.14 -0.31 19.53
CA PHE A 410 -0.60 -0.81 20.69
C PHE A 410 0.36 -1.48 21.68
N ASN A 411 -0.14 -1.83 22.85
CA ASN A 411 0.48 -2.71 23.84
C ASN A 411 -0.30 -4.01 23.92
N TRP A 412 0.39 -5.12 24.07
CA TRP A 412 -0.24 -6.44 24.16
C TRP A 412 -1.35 -6.56 25.20
N ALA A 413 -1.24 -5.85 26.33
CA ALA A 413 -2.27 -5.84 27.37
C ALA A 413 -3.62 -5.27 26.91
N GLU A 414 -3.64 -4.46 25.85
CA GLU A 414 -4.87 -3.91 25.25
C GLU A 414 -5.65 -4.95 24.44
N LEU A 415 -4.98 -6.04 24.00
CA LEU A 415 -5.61 -7.14 23.26
C LEU A 415 -6.02 -8.33 24.14
N ASP A 416 -5.50 -8.37 25.37
CA ASP A 416 -5.78 -9.41 26.36
C ASP A 416 -7.02 -9.08 27.24
N SER A 417 -7.59 -7.87 27.07
CA SER A 417 -8.77 -7.35 27.79
C SER A 417 -10.05 -7.49 26.99
#